data_AF-V8N3W4-F1
#
_entry.id   AF-V8N3W4-F1
#
_cell.length_a   1.000
_cell.length_b   1.000
_cell.length_c   1.000
_cell.angle_alpha   90.00
_cell.angle_beta   90.00
_cell.angle_gamma   90.00
#
_symmetry.space_group_name_H-M   'P 1'
#
loop_
_entity.id
_entity.type
_entity.pdbx_description
1 polymer ?
#
loop_
_entity_poly.entity_id
_entity_poly.type
_entity_poly.pdbx_seq_one_letter_code
_entity_poly.pdbx_strand_id
1 'polypeptide(L)'
;MKKGSRYDKCQAKDKMEELMRLFIFHFEKVVEHKPNFFYANLDLAKRYAEKGQLQKADETYQKLLTRNNLTPPEKQQLNFNYGHFQASHRHSPSEAIKHYLAALKIEFDSSERDKCKCILKRLVENKIRKGEADAEDFAILGFIHQLSGEMEQAGEAYQKALNIDPANEEYFSAILELKLSL
;
A
#
# COMPACT_ATOMS: atom_id res chain seq x y z
N MET A 1 -19.57 33.87 -25.15
CA MET A 1 -18.33 33.20 -25.60
C MET A 1 -17.81 32.27 -24.49
N LYS A 2 -17.91 30.94 -24.64
CA LYS A 2 -17.39 29.92 -23.68
C LYS A 2 -16.43 28.92 -24.36
N LYS A 3 -15.76 29.32 -25.45
CA LYS A 3 -14.89 28.43 -26.24
C LYS A 3 -13.42 28.35 -25.76
N GLY A 4 -12.94 29.29 -24.93
CA GLY A 4 -11.54 29.28 -24.44
C GLY A 4 -11.21 28.19 -23.41
N SER A 5 -12.12 27.91 -22.46
CA SER A 5 -11.84 27.02 -21.33
C SER A 5 -11.61 25.54 -21.69
N ARG A 6 -12.18 25.05 -22.80
CA ARG A 6 -12.01 23.65 -23.25
C ARG A 6 -10.71 23.46 -24.04
N TYR A 7 -10.32 24.47 -24.81
CA TYR A 7 -9.13 24.44 -25.66
C TYR A 7 -7.85 24.48 -24.80
N ASP A 8 -7.81 25.35 -23.78
CA ASP A 8 -6.68 25.44 -22.84
C ASP A 8 -6.49 24.14 -22.03
N LYS A 9 -7.59 23.46 -21.68
CA LYS A 9 -7.55 22.15 -21.01
C LYS A 9 -7.03 21.03 -21.91
N CYS A 10 -7.37 21.04 -23.20
CA CYS A 10 -6.81 20.08 -24.15
C CYS A 10 -5.30 20.28 -24.33
N GLN A 11 -4.83 21.53 -24.51
CA GLN A 11 -3.41 21.82 -24.62
C GLN A 11 -2.62 21.44 -23.36
N ALA A 12 -3.18 21.68 -22.17
CA ALA A 12 -2.55 21.26 -20.92
C ALA A 12 -2.45 19.73 -20.80
N LYS A 13 -3.47 19.00 -21.27
CA LYS A 13 -3.47 17.54 -21.31
C LYS A 13 -2.41 17.00 -22.26
N ASP A 14 -2.30 17.56 -23.46
CA ASP A 14 -1.31 17.14 -24.47
C ASP A 14 0.12 17.36 -23.97
N LYS A 15 0.38 18.52 -23.36
CA LYS A 15 1.67 18.82 -22.71
C LYS A 15 2.00 17.85 -21.59
N MET A 16 1.03 17.54 -20.72
CA MET A 16 1.22 16.58 -19.64
C MET A 16 1.51 15.18 -20.20
N GLU A 17 0.83 14.79 -21.29
CA GLU A 17 1.07 13.52 -21.96
C GLU A 17 2.47 13.42 -22.54
N GLU A 18 2.98 14.49 -23.14
CA GLU A 18 4.35 14.59 -23.67
C GLU A 18 5.39 14.51 -22.54
N LEU A 19 5.22 15.28 -21.47
CA LEU A 19 6.10 15.25 -20.30
C LEU A 19 6.18 13.86 -19.68
N MET A 20 5.04 13.15 -19.58
CA MET A 20 5.03 11.77 -19.10
C MET A 20 5.75 10.81 -20.06
N ARG A 21 5.68 11.01 -21.38
CA ARG A 21 6.43 10.18 -22.35
C ARG A 21 7.94 10.41 -22.20
N LEU A 22 8.37 11.66 -22.11
CA LEU A 22 9.78 12.02 -21.90
C LEU A 22 10.30 11.48 -20.56
N PHE A 23 9.49 11.56 -19.51
CA PHE A 23 9.82 10.99 -18.21
C PHE A 23 10.13 9.50 -18.32
N ILE A 24 9.20 8.73 -18.90
CA ILE A 24 9.36 7.28 -19.06
C ILE A 24 10.62 6.98 -19.87
N PHE A 25 10.79 7.65 -21.03
CA PHE A 25 11.96 7.46 -21.89
C PHE A 25 13.28 7.67 -21.13
N HIS A 26 13.42 8.79 -20.42
CA HIS A 26 14.67 9.09 -19.72
C HIS A 26 14.89 8.19 -18.50
N PHE A 27 13.83 7.80 -17.78
CA PHE A 27 13.97 6.87 -16.65
C PHE A 27 14.25 5.42 -17.11
N GLU A 28 13.73 5.00 -18.26
CA GLU A 28 14.12 3.74 -18.90
C GLU A 28 15.62 3.75 -19.18
N LYS A 29 16.19 4.85 -19.70
CA LYS A 29 17.65 5.01 -19.85
C LYS A 29 18.41 4.96 -18.53
N VAL A 30 17.86 5.55 -17.47
CA VAL A 30 18.48 5.45 -16.13
C VAL A 30 18.54 4.00 -15.66
N VAL A 31 17.46 3.23 -15.83
CA VAL A 31 17.41 1.81 -15.45
C VAL A 31 18.27 0.92 -16.34
N GLU A 32 18.43 1.25 -17.63
CA GLU A 32 19.39 0.57 -18.51
C GLU A 32 20.83 0.66 -17.95
N HIS A 33 21.23 1.84 -17.47
CA HIS A 33 22.58 2.06 -16.93
C HIS A 33 22.73 1.68 -15.45
N LYS A 34 21.67 1.81 -14.66
CA LYS A 34 21.63 1.52 -13.22
C LYS A 34 20.41 0.67 -12.89
N PRO A 35 20.39 -0.62 -13.25
CA PRO A 35 19.23 -1.49 -13.11
C PRO A 35 18.74 -1.63 -11.66
N ASN A 36 19.66 -1.45 -10.71
CA ASN A 36 19.41 -1.56 -9.27
C ASN A 36 19.09 -0.21 -8.60
N PHE A 37 18.89 0.87 -9.37
CA PHE A 37 18.50 2.15 -8.78
C PHE A 37 17.03 2.11 -8.37
N PHE A 38 16.77 2.00 -7.06
CA PHE A 38 15.45 1.78 -6.49
C PHE A 38 14.45 2.86 -6.92
N TYR A 39 14.77 4.13 -6.68
CA TYR A 39 13.86 5.25 -6.95
C TYR A 39 13.47 5.37 -8.42
N ALA A 40 14.41 5.12 -9.35
CA ALA A 40 14.08 5.15 -10.78
C ALA A 40 13.10 4.04 -11.18
N ASN A 41 13.29 2.82 -10.69
CA ASN A 41 12.34 1.73 -10.94
C ASN A 41 10.98 2.01 -10.28
N LEU A 42 10.96 2.54 -9.05
CA LEU A 42 9.72 2.87 -8.35
C LEU A 42 8.92 3.95 -9.10
N ASP A 43 9.59 5.01 -9.53
CA ASP A 43 8.96 6.08 -10.29
C ASP A 43 8.49 5.60 -11.67
N LEU A 44 9.25 4.74 -12.36
CA LEU A 44 8.79 4.09 -13.59
C LEU A 44 7.51 3.30 -13.38
N ALA A 45 7.43 2.48 -12.33
CA ALA A 45 6.24 1.69 -12.02
C ALA A 45 5.00 2.59 -11.84
N LYS A 46 5.15 3.71 -11.12
CA LYS A 46 4.09 4.71 -10.94
C LYS A 46 3.68 5.36 -12.27
N ARG A 47 4.63 5.76 -13.11
CA ARG A 47 4.32 6.39 -14.40
C ARG A 47 3.72 5.43 -15.42
N TYR A 48 4.15 4.17 -15.42
CA TYR A 48 3.51 3.14 -16.21
C TYR A 48 2.04 2.98 -15.80
N ALA A 49 1.73 2.98 -14.50
CA ALA A 49 0.35 2.95 -14.02
C ALA A 49 -0.45 4.18 -14.47
N GLU A 50 0.09 5.39 -14.30
CA GLU A 50 -0.55 6.65 -14.75
C GLU A 50 -0.85 6.67 -16.26
N LYS A 51 -0.01 6.03 -17.08
CA LYS A 51 -0.20 5.87 -18.53
C LYS A 51 -1.10 4.70 -18.93
N GLY A 52 -1.61 3.93 -17.97
CA GLY A 52 -2.42 2.72 -18.23
C GLY A 52 -1.61 1.52 -18.69
N GLN A 53 -0.27 1.56 -18.62
CA GLN A 53 0.61 0.43 -18.90
C GLN A 53 0.69 -0.51 -17.69
N LEU A 54 -0.47 -1.06 -17.30
CA LEU A 54 -0.66 -1.76 -16.02
C LEU A 54 0.21 -3.00 -15.88
N GLN A 55 0.47 -3.72 -16.98
CA GLN A 55 1.34 -4.89 -16.97
C GLN A 55 2.79 -4.49 -16.64
N LYS A 56 3.34 -3.49 -17.33
CA LYS A 56 4.70 -3.00 -17.06
C LYS A 56 4.86 -2.45 -15.64
N ALA A 57 3.84 -1.74 -15.15
CA ALA A 57 3.82 -1.26 -13.78
C ALA A 57 3.94 -2.41 -12.78
N ASP A 58 3.11 -3.44 -12.94
CA ASP A 58 3.07 -4.62 -12.09
C ASP A 58 4.38 -5.41 -12.12
N GLU A 59 4.91 -5.68 -13.33
CA GLU A 59 6.21 -6.34 -13.52
C GLU A 59 7.35 -5.57 -12.84
N THR A 60 7.32 -4.23 -12.90
CA THR A 60 8.34 -3.38 -12.27
C THR A 60 8.23 -3.43 -10.74
N TYR A 61 7.02 -3.40 -10.17
CA TYR A 61 6.82 -3.57 -8.73
C TYR A 61 7.26 -4.95 -8.24
N GLN A 62 6.88 -6.02 -8.95
CA GLN A 62 7.28 -7.38 -8.61
C GLN A 62 8.80 -7.56 -8.68
N LYS A 63 9.45 -7.00 -9.70
CA LYS A 63 10.93 -6.99 -9.80
C LYS A 63 11.58 -6.26 -8.63
N LEU A 64 10.97 -5.19 -8.11
CA LEU A 64 11.48 -4.51 -6.93
C LEU A 64 11.31 -5.37 -5.66
N LEU A 65 10.23 -6.14 -5.54
CA LEU A 65 9.97 -7.02 -4.40
C LEU A 65 10.94 -8.20 -4.30
N THR A 66 11.52 -8.67 -5.41
CA THR A 66 12.53 -9.74 -5.38
C THR A 66 13.90 -9.28 -4.87
N ARG A 67 14.06 -7.98 -4.56
CA ARG A 67 15.33 -7.42 -4.11
C ARG A 67 15.51 -7.58 -2.60
N ASN A 68 16.58 -8.27 -2.22
CA ASN A 68 16.89 -8.53 -0.82
C ASN A 68 17.63 -7.36 -0.12
N ASN A 69 18.18 -6.42 -0.89
CA ASN A 69 19.05 -5.35 -0.37
C ASN A 69 18.35 -4.00 -0.16
N LEU A 70 17.02 -3.97 -0.13
CA LEU A 70 16.26 -2.76 0.16
C LEU A 70 16.36 -2.41 1.65
N THR A 71 16.56 -1.12 1.94
CA THR A 71 16.49 -0.59 3.30
C THR A 71 15.06 -0.63 3.83
N PRO A 72 14.84 -0.60 5.16
CA PRO A 72 13.49 -0.52 5.74
C PRO A 72 12.59 0.58 5.14
N PRO A 73 13.03 1.85 4.99
CA PRO A 73 12.21 2.88 4.34
C PRO A 73 11.90 2.57 2.87
N GLU A 74 12.84 2.01 2.12
CA GLU A 74 12.58 1.61 0.72
C GLU A 74 11.55 0.48 0.63
N LYS A 75 11.63 -0.52 1.53
CA LYS A 75 10.64 -1.61 1.61
C LYS A 75 9.24 -1.08 1.96
N GLN A 76 9.16 -0.14 2.90
CA GLN A 76 7.90 0.52 3.22
C GLN A 76 7.34 1.30 2.03
N GLN A 77 8.17 2.13 1.41
CA GLN A 77 7.76 2.94 0.27
C GLN A 77 7.31 2.07 -0.91
N LEU A 78 8.03 0.98 -1.20
CA LEU A 78 7.65 0.01 -2.22
C LEU A 78 6.27 -0.58 -1.95
N ASN A 79 6.07 -1.12 -0.75
CA ASN A 79 4.80 -1.74 -0.37
C ASN A 79 3.63 -0.73 -0.35
N PHE A 80 3.85 0.48 0.17
CA PHE A 80 2.83 1.54 0.11
C PHE A 80 2.41 1.87 -1.33
N ASN A 81 3.38 2.10 -2.23
CA ASN A 81 3.08 2.44 -3.62
C ASN A 81 2.44 1.27 -4.38
N TYR A 82 2.87 0.03 -4.11
CA TYR A 82 2.29 -1.13 -4.77
C TYR A 82 0.87 -1.43 -4.25
N GLY A 83 0.61 -1.27 -2.95
CA GLY A 83 -0.74 -1.34 -2.39
C GLY A 83 -1.68 -0.30 -3.01
N HIS A 84 -1.19 0.91 -3.27
CA HIS A 84 -1.95 1.93 -3.98
C HIS A 84 -2.22 1.56 -5.44
N PHE A 85 -1.23 0.99 -6.13
CA PHE A 85 -1.41 0.48 -7.48
C PHE A 85 -2.49 -0.61 -7.55
N GLN A 86 -2.45 -1.59 -6.64
CA GLN A 86 -3.43 -2.68 -6.56
C GLN A 86 -4.85 -2.16 -6.29
N ALA A 87 -4.98 -1.21 -5.36
CA ALA A 87 -6.27 -0.61 -5.01
C ALA A 87 -6.89 0.18 -6.19
N SER A 88 -6.07 0.96 -6.90
CA SER A 88 -6.56 1.89 -7.92
C SER A 88 -6.73 1.26 -9.30
N HIS A 89 -5.86 0.34 -9.71
CA HIS A 89 -5.78 -0.11 -11.11
C HIS A 89 -6.10 -1.59 -11.32
N ARG A 90 -6.04 -2.41 -10.27
CA ARG A 90 -6.34 -3.85 -10.36
C ARG A 90 -7.66 -4.23 -9.68
N HIS A 91 -8.31 -3.28 -9.00
CA HIS A 91 -9.51 -3.53 -8.21
C HIS A 91 -9.38 -4.77 -7.32
N SER A 92 -8.20 -4.96 -6.72
CA SER A 92 -7.90 -6.08 -5.82
C SER A 92 -7.70 -5.57 -4.39
N PRO A 93 -8.78 -5.38 -3.61
CA PRO A 93 -8.69 -4.89 -2.23
C PRO A 93 -7.82 -5.78 -1.33
N SER A 94 -7.87 -7.09 -1.52
CA SER A 94 -7.08 -8.05 -0.74
C SER A 94 -5.58 -7.87 -0.96
N GLU A 95 -5.13 -7.76 -2.22
CA GLU A 95 -3.71 -7.51 -2.51
C GLU A 95 -3.26 -6.12 -2.03
N ALA A 96 -4.13 -5.11 -2.13
CA ALA A 96 -3.84 -3.80 -1.57
C ALA A 96 -3.64 -3.86 -0.05
N ILE A 97 -4.52 -4.55 0.68
CA ILE A 97 -4.43 -4.74 2.13
C ILE A 97 -3.11 -5.45 2.49
N LYS A 98 -2.76 -6.53 1.79
CA LYS A 98 -1.50 -7.27 2.03
C LYS A 98 -0.28 -6.34 1.95
N HIS A 99 -0.19 -5.51 0.91
CA HIS A 99 0.93 -4.58 0.77
C HIS A 99 0.92 -3.46 1.80
N TYR A 100 -0.23 -2.86 2.11
CA TYR A 100 -0.29 -1.86 3.17
C TYR A 100 0.08 -2.46 4.54
N LEU A 101 -0.35 -3.68 4.84
CA LEU A 101 -0.01 -4.38 6.07
C LEU A 101 1.49 -4.67 6.14
N ALA A 102 2.08 -5.14 5.04
CA ALA A 102 3.52 -5.35 4.95
C ALA A 102 4.32 -4.06 5.18
N ALA A 103 3.87 -2.92 4.66
CA ALA A 103 4.47 -1.62 4.94
C ALA A 103 4.31 -1.20 6.43
N LEU A 104 3.12 -1.41 7.01
CA LEU A 104 2.83 -1.04 8.40
C LEU A 104 3.66 -1.86 9.41
N LYS A 105 3.87 -3.15 9.14
CA LYS A 105 4.66 -4.08 9.98
C LYS A 105 6.16 -3.77 10.00
N ILE A 106 6.68 -2.96 9.08
CA ILE A 106 8.08 -2.51 9.14
C ILE A 106 8.18 -1.40 10.19
N GLU A 107 8.98 -1.63 11.22
CA GLU A 107 9.21 -0.69 12.34
C GLU A 107 10.19 0.42 11.94
N PHE A 108 9.75 1.28 11.03
CA PHE A 108 10.45 2.49 10.66
C PHE A 108 9.44 3.64 10.57
N ASP A 109 9.64 4.70 11.33
CA ASP A 109 8.71 5.81 11.35
C ASP A 109 8.83 6.63 10.06
N SER A 110 7.77 6.60 9.26
CA SER A 110 7.68 7.28 7.98
C SER A 110 6.26 7.73 7.70
N SER A 111 6.14 8.77 6.86
CA SER A 111 4.83 9.24 6.40
C SER A 111 4.06 8.14 5.67
N GLU A 112 4.75 7.26 4.96
CA GLU A 112 4.20 6.08 4.28
C GLU A 112 3.59 5.10 5.29
N ARG A 113 4.27 4.82 6.41
CA ARG A 113 3.76 3.94 7.48
C ARG A 113 2.48 4.49 8.10
N ASP A 114 2.45 5.78 8.41
CA ASP A 114 1.26 6.46 8.96
C ASP A 114 0.09 6.43 7.96
N LYS A 115 0.35 6.69 6.68
CA LYS A 115 -0.64 6.58 5.62
C LYS A 115 -1.19 5.16 5.51
N CYS A 116 -0.34 4.14 5.58
CA CYS A 116 -0.76 2.73 5.59
C CYS A 116 -1.69 2.44 6.76
N LYS A 117 -1.36 2.90 7.98
CA LYS A 117 -2.22 2.76 9.17
C LYS A 117 -3.61 3.35 8.93
N CYS A 118 -3.68 4.60 8.44
CA CYS A 118 -4.95 5.26 8.14
C CYS A 118 -5.76 4.56 7.03
N ILE A 119 -5.09 4.12 5.95
CA ILE A 119 -5.75 3.45 4.83
C ILE A 119 -6.30 2.10 5.26
N LEU A 120 -5.51 1.29 5.95
CA LEU A 120 -5.93 -0.03 6.45
C LEU A 120 -7.12 0.08 7.40
N LYS A 121 -7.05 0.99 8.38
CA LYS A 121 -8.17 1.23 9.31
C LYS A 121 -9.46 1.49 8.55
N ARG A 122 -9.44 2.41 7.59
CA ARG A 122 -10.61 2.73 6.76
C ARG A 122 -11.10 1.54 5.91
N LEU A 123 -10.19 0.76 5.32
CA LEU A 123 -10.56 -0.39 4.49
C LEU A 123 -11.23 -1.49 5.32
N VAL A 124 -10.63 -1.82 6.46
CA VAL A 124 -11.13 -2.85 7.39
C VAL A 124 -12.45 -2.42 8.02
N GLU A 125 -12.56 -1.19 8.53
CA GLU A 125 -13.82 -0.67 9.09
C GLU A 125 -14.95 -0.70 8.05
N ASN A 126 -14.64 -0.44 6.78
CA ASN A 126 -15.63 -0.55 5.71
C ASN A 126 -16.06 -2.00 5.46
N LYS A 127 -15.14 -2.97 5.47
CA LYS A 127 -15.49 -4.40 5.38
C LYS A 127 -16.36 -4.85 6.57
N ILE A 128 -16.00 -4.43 7.78
CA ILE A 128 -16.76 -4.72 9.01
C ILE A 128 -18.18 -4.16 8.90
N ARG A 129 -18.33 -2.90 8.49
CA ARG A 129 -19.65 -2.26 8.32
C ARG A 129 -20.53 -2.96 7.29
N LYS A 130 -19.93 -3.55 6.25
CA LYS A 130 -20.65 -4.31 5.23
C LYS A 130 -20.95 -5.76 5.62
N GLY A 131 -20.41 -6.24 6.75
CA GLY A 131 -20.50 -7.65 7.14
C GLY A 131 -19.64 -8.57 6.27
N GLU A 132 -18.63 -8.03 5.60
CA GLU A 132 -17.70 -8.74 4.70
C GLU A 132 -16.35 -9.04 5.37
N ALA A 133 -16.23 -8.76 6.68
CA ALA A 133 -14.97 -8.89 7.40
C ALA A 133 -14.67 -10.34 7.79
N ASP A 134 -13.43 -10.75 7.60
CA ASP A 134 -12.88 -12.04 8.02
C ASP A 134 -11.98 -11.90 9.27
N ALA A 135 -11.40 -13.01 9.73
CA ALA A 135 -10.53 -13.02 10.89
C ALA A 135 -9.30 -12.11 10.72
N GLU A 136 -8.72 -12.06 9.52
CA GLU A 136 -7.52 -11.27 9.22
C GLU A 136 -7.84 -9.77 9.32
N ASP A 137 -9.02 -9.33 8.85
CA ASP A 137 -9.46 -7.95 9.00
C ASP A 137 -9.54 -7.53 10.48
N PHE A 138 -10.14 -8.36 11.34
CA PHE A 138 -10.20 -8.08 12.77
C PHE A 138 -8.81 -8.06 13.42
N ALA A 139 -7.90 -8.93 12.99
CA ALA A 139 -6.52 -8.93 13.46
C ALA A 139 -5.75 -7.68 13.03
N ILE A 140 -5.97 -7.19 11.79
CA ILE A 140 -5.41 -5.92 11.32
C ILE A 140 -5.93 -4.76 12.16
N LEU A 141 -7.23 -4.74 12.48
CA LEU A 141 -7.80 -3.71 13.35
C LEU A 141 -7.19 -3.75 14.75
N GLY A 142 -7.01 -4.96 15.32
CA GLY A 142 -6.33 -5.17 16.60
C GLY A 142 -4.91 -4.64 16.60
N PHE A 143 -4.15 -4.94 15.54
CA PHE A 143 -2.78 -4.44 15.38
C PHE A 143 -2.72 -2.91 15.28
N ILE A 144 -3.66 -2.29 14.57
CA ILE A 144 -3.74 -0.83 14.46
C ILE A 144 -4.04 -0.18 15.82
N HIS A 145 -4.95 -0.76 16.61
CA HIS A 145 -5.27 -0.29 17.96
C HIS A 145 -4.08 -0.44 18.90
N GLN A 146 -3.35 -1.57 18.84
CA GLN A 146 -2.12 -1.79 19.60
C GLN A 146 -1.06 -0.72 19.25
N LEU A 147 -0.86 -0.44 17.96
CA LEU A 147 0.02 0.67 17.51
C LEU A 147 -0.48 2.07 17.91
N SER A 148 -1.72 2.21 18.36
CA SER A 148 -2.26 3.47 18.91
C SER A 148 -2.24 3.52 20.44
N GLY A 149 -1.83 2.45 21.13
CA GLY A 149 -1.95 2.33 22.59
C GLY A 149 -3.38 2.08 23.08
N GLU A 150 -4.31 1.77 22.17
CA GLU A 150 -5.73 1.50 22.45
C GLU A 150 -5.90 0.02 22.85
N MET A 151 -5.35 -0.36 24.01
CA MET A 151 -5.16 -1.77 24.40
C MET A 151 -6.47 -2.55 24.58
N GLU A 152 -7.52 -1.92 25.11
CA GLU A 152 -8.84 -2.54 25.26
C GLU A 152 -9.44 -2.88 23.89
N GLN A 153 -9.44 -1.90 22.98
CA GLN A 153 -9.94 -2.09 21.60
C GLN A 153 -9.11 -3.10 20.83
N ALA A 154 -7.78 -3.12 21.04
CA ALA A 154 -6.90 -4.12 20.46
C ALA A 154 -7.29 -5.54 20.91
N GLY A 155 -7.48 -5.74 22.22
CA GLY A 155 -7.91 -7.02 22.79
C GLY A 155 -9.27 -7.49 22.26
N GLU A 156 -10.26 -6.59 22.18
CA GLU A 156 -11.56 -6.91 21.61
C GLU A 156 -11.48 -7.32 20.13
N ALA A 157 -10.67 -6.63 19.34
CA ALA A 157 -10.51 -6.93 17.92
C ALA A 157 -9.81 -8.28 17.71
N TYR A 158 -8.73 -8.58 18.44
CA TYR A 158 -8.10 -9.90 18.38
C TYR A 158 -9.01 -11.02 18.89
N GLN A 159 -9.84 -10.77 19.91
CA GLN A 159 -10.82 -11.76 20.37
C GLN A 159 -11.86 -12.08 19.29
N LYS A 160 -12.31 -11.07 18.52
CA LYS A 160 -13.18 -11.29 17.36
C LYS A 160 -12.50 -12.12 16.28
N ALA A 161 -11.23 -11.85 15.98
CA ALA A 161 -10.44 -12.64 15.05
C ALA A 161 -10.34 -14.11 15.50
N LEU A 162 -10.02 -14.34 16.78
CA LEU A 162 -9.91 -15.67 17.38
C LEU A 162 -11.25 -16.42 17.42
N ASN A 163 -12.38 -15.72 17.58
CA ASN A 163 -13.69 -16.36 17.53
C ASN A 163 -14.03 -16.90 16.12
N ILE A 164 -13.49 -16.28 15.07
CA ILE A 164 -13.68 -16.69 13.67
C ILE A 164 -12.69 -17.81 13.30
N ASP A 165 -11.44 -17.69 13.75
CA ASP A 165 -10.37 -18.69 13.54
C ASP A 165 -9.71 -19.06 14.88
N PRO A 166 -10.30 -20.01 15.64
CA PRO A 166 -9.83 -20.35 16.99
C PRO A 166 -8.47 -21.04 17.04
N ALA A 167 -8.00 -21.58 15.92
CA ALA A 167 -6.73 -22.30 15.83
C ALA A 167 -5.54 -21.38 15.52
N ASN A 168 -5.78 -20.06 15.35
CA ASN A 168 -4.74 -19.12 14.96
C ASN A 168 -3.86 -18.71 16.14
N GLU A 169 -2.63 -19.24 16.17
CA GLU A 169 -1.66 -18.97 17.23
C GLU A 169 -1.21 -17.49 17.28
N GLU A 170 -1.25 -16.77 16.15
CA GLU A 170 -0.85 -15.35 16.11
C GLU A 170 -1.81 -14.49 16.93
N TYR A 171 -3.12 -14.72 16.81
CA TYR A 171 -4.13 -13.94 17.54
C TYR A 171 -4.08 -14.24 19.04
N PHE A 172 -3.87 -15.50 19.40
CA PHE A 172 -3.69 -15.89 20.80
C PHE A 172 -2.45 -15.24 21.41
N SER A 173 -1.32 -15.26 20.69
CA SER A 173 -0.08 -14.63 21.12
C SER A 173 -0.24 -13.11 21.29
N ALA A 174 -0.90 -12.43 20.35
CA ALA A 174 -1.18 -11.00 20.44
C ALA A 174 -2.04 -10.65 21.68
N ILE A 175 -3.06 -11.45 21.99
CA ILE A 175 -3.89 -11.26 23.20
C ILE A 175 -3.05 -11.45 24.48
N LEU A 176 -2.16 -12.44 24.50
CA LEU A 176 -1.27 -12.66 25.65
C LEU A 176 -0.30 -11.50 25.85
N GLU A 177 0.32 -11.01 24.77
CA GLU A 177 1.21 -9.85 24.83
C GLU A 177 0.50 -8.61 25.38
N LEU A 178 -0.71 -8.33 24.90
CA LEU A 178 -1.52 -7.21 25.40
C LEU A 178 -1.78 -7.31 26.91
N LYS A 179 -2.13 -8.50 27.40
CA LYS A 179 -2.37 -8.73 28.84
C LYS A 179 -1.12 -8.58 29.70
N LEU A 180 0.06 -8.88 29.16
CA LEU A 180 1.33 -8.71 29.87
C LEU A 180 1.82 -7.26 29.89
N SER A 181 1.31 -6.43 28.98
CA SER A 181 1.65 -5.01 28.86
C SER A 181 0.73 -4.06 29.64
N LEU A 182 -0.28 -4.58 30.34
CA LEU A 182 -1.22 -3.86 31.22
C LEU A 182 -0.82 -4.05 32.69
#